data_AF-A0A2Z7BS72-F1
#
_entry.id   AF-A0A2Z7BS72-F1
#
_cell.length_a   1.000
_cell.length_b   1.000
_cell.length_c   1.000
_cell.angle_alpha   90.00
_cell.angle_beta   90.00
_cell.angle_gamma   90.00
#
_symmetry.space_group_name_H-M   'P 1'
#
loop_
_entity.id
_entity.type
_entity.pdbx_description
1 polymer ?
#
loop_
_entity_poly.entity_id
_entity_poly.type
_entity_poly.pdbx_seq_one_letter_code
_entity_poly.pdbx_strand_id
1 'polypeptide(L)'
;MAKNLALAAALVVAMLSLAAANTYTTTITTTIDDIDNPGQQQQCQRQLQGRRFQSCQRYLQQGRQGGRDDSEDGELVLPAESRGEQSESLRQCCDELRQVNERCRCEAIKQAVREQQQEGGGYRGQEFEEVYDRARNLPQRCQMRHPRQCQLSGVFL
;
A
#
# COMPACT_ATOMS: atom_id res chain seq x y z
N MET A 1 54.90 -29.65 -19.22
CA MET A 1 54.11 -29.46 -17.99
C MET A 1 53.71 -28.00 -17.73
N ALA A 2 54.56 -26.99 -17.98
CA ALA A 2 54.23 -25.58 -17.70
C ALA A 2 53.28 -24.89 -18.71
N LYS A 3 53.25 -25.34 -19.97
CA LYS A 3 52.49 -24.69 -21.05
C LYS A 3 50.96 -24.90 -20.95
N ASN A 4 50.54 -26.02 -20.35
CA ASN A 4 49.14 -26.38 -20.16
C ASN A 4 48.50 -25.65 -18.96
N LEU A 5 49.33 -25.24 -17.98
CA LEU A 5 48.91 -24.45 -16.83
C LEU A 5 48.65 -22.98 -17.20
N ALA A 6 49.42 -22.44 -18.15
CA ALA A 6 49.21 -21.07 -18.66
C ALA A 6 47.90 -20.92 -19.44
N LEU A 7 47.52 -21.95 -20.22
CA LEU A 7 46.26 -21.99 -20.96
C LEU A 7 45.03 -22.12 -20.04
N ALA A 8 45.15 -22.90 -18.96
CA ALA A 8 44.08 -23.04 -17.96
C ALA A 8 43.85 -21.74 -17.18
N ALA A 9 44.92 -21.02 -16.82
CA ALA A 9 44.81 -19.74 -16.13
C ALA A 9 44.18 -18.64 -16.99
N ALA A 10 44.47 -18.60 -18.30
CA ALA A 10 43.89 -17.64 -19.22
C ALA A 10 42.37 -17.82 -19.43
N LEU A 11 41.89 -19.08 -19.39
CA LEU A 11 40.46 -19.39 -19.56
C LEU A 11 39.60 -19.00 -18.35
N VAL A 12 40.15 -19.08 -17.13
CA VAL A 12 39.41 -18.72 -15.91
C VAL A 12 39.17 -17.21 -15.80
N VAL A 13 40.13 -16.38 -16.25
CA VAL A 13 40.00 -14.91 -16.21
C VAL A 13 38.95 -14.40 -17.21
N ALA A 14 38.75 -15.08 -18.33
CA ALA A 14 37.75 -14.70 -19.34
C ALA A 14 36.28 -14.98 -18.92
N MET A 15 36.06 -15.89 -17.97
CA MET A 15 34.70 -16.26 -17.50
C MET A 15 34.15 -15.31 -16.42
N LEU A 16 35.01 -14.47 -15.81
CA LEU A 16 34.63 -13.56 -14.72
C LEU A 16 34.07 -12.20 -15.20
N SER A 17 34.04 -11.93 -16.51
CA SER A 17 33.63 -10.62 -17.05
C SER A 17 32.17 -10.56 -17.55
N LEU A 18 31.34 -11.59 -17.36
CA LEU A 18 29.94 -11.59 -17.83
C LEU A 18 28.87 -11.31 -16.74
N ALA A 19 29.26 -10.96 -15.51
CA ALA A 19 28.31 -10.67 -14.44
C ALA A 19 27.76 -9.22 -14.44
N ALA A 20 27.87 -8.48 -15.55
CA ALA A 20 27.44 -7.08 -15.63
C ALA A 20 26.42 -6.78 -16.75
N ALA A 21 25.75 -7.80 -17.31
CA ALA A 21 24.86 -7.60 -18.47
C ALA A 21 23.35 -7.65 -18.17
N ASN A 22 22.90 -8.06 -16.97
CA ASN A 22 21.47 -8.22 -16.67
C ASN A 22 20.97 -7.50 -15.41
N THR A 23 21.71 -6.53 -14.90
CA THR A 23 21.08 -5.51 -14.03
C THR A 23 20.51 -4.44 -14.93
N TYR A 24 19.36 -4.74 -15.55
CA TYR A 24 18.35 -3.70 -15.73
C TYR A 24 17.91 -3.32 -14.31
N THR A 25 18.77 -2.58 -13.62
CA THR A 25 18.33 -1.68 -12.59
C THR A 25 17.52 -0.67 -13.37
N THR A 26 16.23 -0.95 -13.51
CA THR A 26 15.22 0.09 -13.54
C THR A 26 15.45 0.88 -12.26
N THR A 27 16.43 1.79 -12.31
CA THR A 27 16.46 2.98 -11.49
C THR A 27 15.23 3.71 -11.97
N ILE A 28 14.08 3.31 -11.43
CA ILE A 28 12.88 4.09 -11.46
C ILE A 28 13.35 5.40 -10.87
N THR A 29 13.49 6.40 -11.73
CA THR A 29 13.60 7.78 -11.34
C THR A 29 12.32 8.03 -10.56
N THR A 30 12.35 7.74 -9.26
CA THR A 30 11.42 8.33 -8.32
C THR A 30 11.72 9.81 -8.45
N THR A 31 10.95 10.50 -9.29
CA THR A 31 10.74 11.92 -9.12
C THR A 31 10.27 12.04 -7.68
N ILE A 32 11.21 12.40 -6.81
CA ILE A 32 10.97 12.80 -5.43
C ILE A 32 10.21 14.12 -5.55
N ASP A 33 8.94 14.02 -5.92
CA ASP A 33 7.94 15.07 -5.76
C ASP A 33 7.10 14.67 -4.56
N ASP A 34 7.77 14.57 -3.42
CA ASP A 34 7.13 14.67 -2.11
C ASP A 34 8.14 15.39 -1.23
N ILE A 35 8.10 16.72 -1.29
CA ILE A 35 8.72 17.60 -0.28
C ILE A 35 7.83 17.50 0.99
N ASP A 36 7.62 16.29 1.49
CA ASP A 36 7.12 16.07 2.84
C ASP A 36 8.34 15.88 3.71
N ASN A 37 8.56 16.82 4.63
CA ASN A 37 9.78 16.94 5.41
C ASN A 37 10.12 15.58 6.07
N PRO A 38 11.26 14.93 5.76
CA PRO A 38 11.56 13.56 6.22
C PRO A 38 11.54 13.42 7.75
N GLY A 39 11.77 14.51 8.50
CA GLY A 39 11.63 14.54 9.96
C GLY A 39 10.19 14.33 10.45
N GLN A 40 9.18 14.79 9.71
CA GLN A 40 7.76 14.62 10.07
C GLN A 40 7.31 13.18 9.84
N GLN A 41 7.72 12.55 8.74
CA GLN A 41 7.41 11.16 8.47
C GLN A 41 7.96 10.23 9.56
N GLN A 42 9.20 10.45 10.01
CA GLN A 42 9.79 9.68 11.12
C GLN A 42 9.07 9.90 12.45
N GLN A 43 8.50 11.08 12.68
CA GLN A 43 7.69 11.35 13.88
C GLN A 43 6.38 10.57 13.83
N CYS A 44 5.71 10.56 12.69
CA CYS A 44 4.48 9.79 12.49
C CYS A 44 4.72 8.29 12.59
N GLN A 45 5.79 7.77 11.97
CA GLN A 45 6.16 6.35 12.09
C GLN A 45 6.36 5.95 13.56
N ARG A 46 7.06 6.77 14.36
CA ARG A 46 7.25 6.48 15.79
C ARG A 46 5.93 6.51 16.58
N GLN A 47 5.03 7.44 16.28
CA GLN A 47 3.73 7.50 16.93
C GLN A 47 2.83 6.30 16.60
N LEU A 48 2.94 5.81 15.37
CA LEU A 48 2.10 4.74 14.82
C LEU A 48 2.71 3.35 15.03
N GLN A 49 3.99 3.27 15.40
CA GLN A 49 4.68 2.02 15.68
C GLN A 49 3.93 1.22 16.75
N GLY A 50 3.59 -0.03 16.43
CA GLY A 50 2.87 -0.94 17.32
C GLY A 50 1.36 -0.69 17.42
N ARG A 51 0.82 0.37 16.80
CA ARG A 51 -0.62 0.52 16.61
C ARG A 51 -1.06 -0.33 15.43
N ARG A 52 -2.24 -0.93 15.53
CA ARG A 52 -2.91 -1.62 14.42
C ARG A 52 -4.25 -0.95 14.16
N PHE A 53 -4.57 -0.74 12.89
CA PHE A 53 -5.80 -0.06 12.48
C PHE A 53 -6.84 -1.08 12.04
N GLN A 54 -7.21 -1.99 12.95
CA GLN A 54 -8.05 -3.16 12.65
C GLN A 54 -9.43 -2.79 12.13
N SER A 55 -10.00 -1.69 12.63
CA SER A 55 -11.31 -1.23 12.15
C SER A 55 -11.21 -0.70 10.73
N CYS A 56 -10.13 0.02 10.42
CA CYS A 56 -9.85 0.49 9.06
C CYS A 56 -9.54 -0.65 8.08
N GLN A 57 -8.76 -1.63 8.50
CA GLN A 57 -8.52 -2.88 7.74
C GLN A 57 -9.85 -3.53 7.34
N ARG A 58 -10.76 -3.73 8.30
CA ARG A 58 -12.08 -4.33 8.06
C ARG A 58 -12.91 -3.51 7.07
N TYR A 59 -12.94 -2.18 7.22
CA TYR A 59 -13.64 -1.29 6.29
C TYR A 59 -13.08 -1.36 4.87
N LEU A 60 -11.75 -1.41 4.74
CA LEU A 60 -11.07 -1.52 3.44
C LEU A 60 -11.33 -2.89 2.79
N GLN A 61 -11.36 -3.96 3.58
CA GLN A 61 -11.64 -5.31 3.09
C GLN A 61 -13.08 -5.50 2.59
N GLN A 62 -14.06 -4.87 3.25
CA GLN A 62 -15.47 -4.93 2.85
C GLN A 62 -15.72 -4.37 1.44
N GLY A 63 -14.75 -3.64 0.87
CA GLY A 63 -14.84 -3.23 -0.53
C GLY A 63 -14.71 -4.34 -1.54
N ARG A 64 -13.95 -5.38 -1.23
CA ARG A 64 -13.75 -6.53 -2.11
C ARG A 64 -15.04 -7.27 -2.45
N GLN A 65 -16.04 -7.20 -1.57
CA GLN A 65 -17.32 -7.91 -1.72
C GLN A 65 -18.37 -7.11 -2.49
N GLY A 66 -18.08 -5.86 -2.87
CA GLY A 66 -18.98 -5.00 -3.65
C GLY A 66 -18.76 -5.08 -5.17
N GLY A 67 -18.04 -6.09 -5.66
CA GLY A 67 -17.72 -6.29 -7.06
C GLY A 67 -18.92 -6.81 -7.84
N ARG A 68 -19.53 -5.91 -8.61
CA ARG A 68 -20.09 -6.11 -9.96
C ARG A 68 -20.25 -7.60 -10.36
N ASP A 69 -21.41 -8.17 -10.06
CA ASP A 69 -21.90 -9.32 -10.81
C ASP A 69 -21.92 -8.92 -12.29
N ASP A 70 -21.22 -9.68 -13.14
CA ASP A 70 -21.33 -9.66 -14.61
C ASP A 70 -22.71 -10.21 -15.04
N SER A 71 -23.79 -9.72 -14.42
CA SER A 71 -25.17 -10.00 -14.82
C SER A 71 -25.66 -8.83 -15.66
N GLU A 72 -26.08 -9.13 -16.88
CA GLU A 72 -26.54 -8.16 -17.89
C GLU A 72 -27.80 -7.36 -17.49
N ASP A 73 -28.37 -7.63 -16.32
CA ASP A 73 -29.52 -6.93 -15.74
C ASP A 73 -29.09 -6.16 -14.48
N GLY A 74 -28.68 -4.91 -14.68
CA GLY A 74 -28.12 -4.06 -13.64
C GLY A 74 -29.13 -3.58 -12.60
N GLU A 75 -29.15 -4.23 -11.44
CA GLU A 75 -29.40 -3.52 -10.17
C GLU A 75 -28.67 -4.22 -9.02
N LEU A 76 -27.46 -3.72 -8.68
CA LEU A 76 -26.71 -4.15 -7.51
C LEU A 76 -27.34 -3.57 -6.24
N VAL A 77 -28.43 -4.18 -5.77
CA VAL A 77 -28.98 -3.89 -4.45
C VAL A 77 -28.13 -4.62 -3.41
N LEU A 78 -27.09 -3.95 -2.91
CA LEU A 78 -26.42 -4.39 -1.68
C LEU A 78 -27.49 -4.63 -0.60
N PRO A 79 -27.54 -5.80 0.06
CA PRO A 79 -28.47 -6.07 1.14
C PRO A 79 -28.39 -4.95 2.18
N ALA A 80 -29.53 -4.53 2.72
CA ALA A 80 -29.59 -3.46 3.73
C ALA A 80 -28.66 -3.74 4.93
N GLU A 81 -28.47 -5.03 5.26
CA GLU A 81 -27.58 -5.53 6.30
C GLU A 81 -26.10 -5.20 6.00
N SER A 82 -25.66 -5.41 4.76
CA SER A 82 -24.29 -5.13 4.31
C SER A 82 -23.96 -3.63 4.26
N ARG A 83 -24.97 -2.76 4.17
CA ARG A 83 -24.81 -1.30 4.34
C ARG A 83 -24.63 -0.92 5.80
N GLY A 84 -25.36 -1.58 6.71
CA GLY A 84 -25.22 -1.40 8.15
C GLY A 84 -23.81 -1.72 8.63
N GLU A 85 -23.30 -2.90 8.27
CA GLU A 85 -21.96 -3.36 8.66
C GLU A 85 -20.83 -2.49 8.08
N GLN A 86 -20.98 -2.00 6.85
CA GLN A 86 -20.05 -1.04 6.24
C GLN A 86 -20.06 0.32 6.94
N SER A 87 -21.23 0.78 7.38
CA SER A 87 -21.34 2.04 8.11
C SER A 87 -20.72 1.94 9.51
N GLU A 88 -20.85 0.79 10.16
CA GLU A 88 -20.28 0.55 11.49
C GLU A 88 -18.75 0.42 11.44
N SER A 89 -18.21 -0.38 10.50
CA SER A 89 -16.77 -0.53 10.32
C SER A 89 -16.09 0.80 9.96
N LEU A 90 -16.74 1.61 9.12
CA LEU A 90 -16.28 2.96 8.81
C LEU A 90 -16.26 3.84 10.06
N ARG A 91 -17.31 3.81 10.88
CA ARG A 91 -17.40 4.65 12.09
C ARG A 91 -16.29 4.29 13.09
N GLN A 92 -16.06 2.99 13.31
CA GLN A 92 -14.98 2.50 14.16
C GLN A 92 -13.60 2.90 13.62
N CYS A 93 -13.38 2.79 12.30
CA CYS A 93 -12.14 3.26 11.66
C CYS A 93 -11.94 4.77 11.85
N CYS A 94 -12.99 5.57 11.71
CA CYS A 94 -12.91 7.01 11.95
C CYS A 94 -12.56 7.34 13.41
N ASP A 95 -13.04 6.55 14.37
CA ASP A 95 -12.68 6.71 15.79
C ASP A 95 -11.21 6.38 16.05
N GLU A 96 -10.66 5.34 15.41
CA GLU A 96 -9.22 5.03 15.47
C GLU A 96 -8.38 6.18 14.90
N LEU A 97 -8.74 6.68 13.71
CA LEU A 97 -7.99 7.74 13.03
C LEU A 97 -8.12 9.10 13.73
N ARG A 98 -9.21 9.36 14.46
CA ARG A 98 -9.36 10.58 15.26
C ARG A 98 -8.40 10.64 16.45
N GLN A 99 -7.95 9.50 16.95
CA GLN A 99 -6.94 9.41 18.01
C GLN A 99 -5.51 9.66 17.49
N VAL A 100 -5.33 9.69 16.17
CA VAL A 100 -4.06 10.02 15.53
C VAL A 100 -3.94 11.52 15.36
N ASN A 101 -2.72 12.04 15.57
CA ASN A 101 -2.40 13.43 15.29
C ASN A 101 -2.77 13.80 13.86
N GLU A 102 -3.32 15.00 13.66
CA GLU A 102 -3.85 15.41 12.35
C GLU A 102 -2.83 15.31 11.23
N ARG A 103 -1.57 15.65 11.54
CA ARG A 103 -0.41 15.56 10.63
C ARG A 103 -0.03 14.13 10.25
N CYS A 104 -0.39 13.14 11.07
CA CYS A 104 -0.04 11.73 10.87
C CYS A 104 -1.21 10.86 10.39
N ARG A 105 -2.39 11.44 10.14
CA ARG A 105 -3.58 10.70 9.70
C ARG A 105 -3.34 9.98 8.37
N CYS A 106 -2.65 10.60 7.41
CA CYS A 106 -2.33 9.91 6.16
C CYS A 106 -1.34 8.76 6.34
N GLU A 107 -0.34 8.90 7.20
CA GLU A 107 0.58 7.80 7.51
C GLU A 107 -0.14 6.65 8.23
N ALA A 108 -1.10 6.95 9.11
CA ALA A 108 -1.95 5.94 9.72
C ALA A 108 -2.79 5.18 8.69
N ILE A 109 -3.38 5.90 7.73
CA ILE A 109 -4.15 5.29 6.63
C ILE A 109 -3.23 4.42 5.76
N LYS A 110 -2.04 4.91 5.38
CA LYS A 110 -1.05 4.12 4.62
C LYS A 110 -0.68 2.84 5.38
N GLN A 111 -0.51 2.92 6.69
CA GLN A 111 -0.24 1.75 7.53
C GLN A 111 -1.40 0.76 7.52
N ALA A 112 -2.65 1.23 7.67
CA ALA A 112 -3.83 0.35 7.60
C ALA A 112 -3.91 -0.42 6.27
N VAL A 113 -3.61 0.25 5.15
CA VAL A 113 -3.61 -0.40 3.83
C VAL A 113 -2.49 -1.45 3.74
N ARG A 114 -1.28 -1.14 4.25
CA ARG A 114 -0.14 -2.08 4.27
C ARG A 114 -0.42 -3.30 5.14
N GLU A 115 -0.98 -3.11 6.32
CA GLU A 115 -1.34 -4.22 7.22
C GLU A 115 -2.38 -5.12 6.56
N GLN A 116 -3.43 -4.54 5.97
CA GLN A 116 -4.44 -5.31 5.24
C GLN A 116 -3.86 -6.06 4.04
N GLN A 117 -2.84 -5.50 3.37
CA GLN A 117 -2.15 -6.15 2.26
C GLN A 117 -1.38 -7.40 2.73
N GLN A 118 -0.75 -7.32 3.91
CA GLN A 118 0.01 -8.43 4.51
C GLN A 118 -0.91 -9.53 5.05
N GLU A 119 -2.03 -9.16 5.68
CA GLU A 119 -2.96 -10.10 6.30
C GLU A 119 -3.93 -10.73 5.27
N GLY A 120 -4.27 -10.00 4.19
CA GLY A 120 -5.29 -10.36 3.22
C GLY A 120 -4.81 -10.99 1.91
N GLY A 121 -3.54 -11.41 1.83
CA GLY A 121 -2.96 -12.10 0.66
C GLY A 121 -2.60 -11.19 -0.53
N GLY A 122 -2.35 -9.90 -0.29
CA GLY A 122 -2.14 -8.89 -1.32
C GLY A 122 -3.44 -8.40 -1.96
N TYR A 123 -3.34 -7.38 -2.82
CA TYR A 123 -4.43 -6.96 -3.71
C TYR A 123 -3.97 -7.18 -5.16
N ARG A 124 -4.87 -7.60 -6.05
CA ARG A 124 -4.58 -7.72 -7.49
C ARG A 124 -5.39 -6.72 -8.30
N GLY A 125 -4.74 -6.02 -9.23
CA GLY A 125 -5.40 -5.20 -10.26
C GLY A 125 -6.48 -4.28 -9.71
N GLN A 126 -7.72 -4.48 -10.16
CA GLN A 126 -8.90 -3.65 -9.83
C GLN A 126 -9.25 -3.66 -8.33
N GLU A 127 -9.01 -4.76 -7.60
CA GLU A 127 -9.26 -4.81 -6.16
C GLU A 127 -8.34 -3.87 -5.38
N PHE A 128 -7.11 -3.64 -5.88
CA PHE A 128 -6.19 -2.69 -5.27
C PHE A 128 -6.71 -1.26 -5.46
N GLU A 129 -7.22 -0.94 -6.65
CA GLU A 129 -7.70 0.40 -7.00
C GLU A 129 -8.89 0.80 -6.12
N GLU A 130 -9.85 -0.09 -5.90
CA GLU A 130 -10.99 0.17 -5.02
C GLU A 130 -10.58 0.43 -3.57
N VAL A 131 -9.65 -0.36 -3.06
CA VAL A 131 -9.12 -0.22 -1.69
C VAL A 131 -8.35 1.09 -1.58
N TYR A 132 -7.52 1.41 -2.57
CA TYR A 132 -6.76 2.64 -2.64
C TYR A 132 -7.69 3.85 -2.63
N ASP A 133 -8.75 3.85 -3.43
CA ASP A 133 -9.72 4.94 -3.47
C ASP A 133 -10.51 5.10 -2.18
N ARG A 134 -10.88 4.00 -1.52
CA ARG A 134 -11.50 4.05 -0.18
C ARG A 134 -10.55 4.67 0.84
N ALA A 135 -9.29 4.25 0.85
CA ALA A 135 -8.26 4.76 1.75
C ALA A 135 -7.92 6.23 1.48
N ARG A 136 -7.81 6.64 0.21
CA ARG A 136 -7.55 8.04 -0.17
C ARG A 136 -8.66 8.97 0.33
N ASN A 137 -9.91 8.54 0.23
CA ASN A 137 -11.09 9.34 0.59
C ASN A 137 -11.56 9.15 2.04
N LEU A 138 -10.86 8.33 2.82
CA LEU A 138 -11.19 8.04 4.22
C LEU A 138 -11.26 9.30 5.09
N PRO A 139 -10.36 10.30 4.97
CA PRO A 139 -10.48 11.52 5.75
C PRO A 139 -11.77 12.31 5.44
N GLN A 140 -12.17 12.37 4.17
CA GLN A 140 -13.44 12.98 3.76
C GLN A 140 -14.64 12.21 4.30
N ARG A 141 -14.63 10.88 4.22
CA ARG A 141 -15.70 10.01 4.74
C ARG A 141 -15.83 10.13 6.27
N CYS A 142 -14.71 10.29 6.97
CA CYS A 142 -14.66 10.55 8.40
C CYS A 142 -14.91 12.01 8.79
N GLN A 143 -15.18 12.89 7.81
CA GLN A 143 -15.43 14.32 8.02
C GLN A 143 -14.29 15.01 8.79
N MET A 144 -13.05 14.60 8.53
CA MET A 144 -11.87 15.20 9.13
C MET A 144 -11.63 16.58 8.54
N ARG A 145 -11.23 17.53 9.40
CA ARG A 145 -10.93 18.91 8.97
C ARG A 145 -9.74 18.95 8.02
N HIS A 146 -8.64 18.31 8.42
CA HIS A 146 -7.45 18.10 7.61
C HIS A 146 -6.75 16.79 7.96
N PRO A 147 -6.07 16.15 6.98
CA PRO A 147 -6.20 16.37 5.54
C PRO A 147 -7.57 15.88 5.01
N ARG A 148 -8.02 16.36 3.83
CA ARG A 148 -9.30 15.92 3.20
C ARG A 148 -9.14 14.67 2.33
N GLN A 149 -7.96 14.52 1.72
CA GLN A 149 -7.55 13.36 0.94
C GLN A 149 -6.10 13.03 1.28
N CYS A 150 -5.74 11.75 1.15
CA CYS A 150 -4.37 11.29 1.34
C CYS A 150 -3.81 10.72 0.06
N GLN A 151 -2.61 11.11 -0.32
CA GLN A 151 -1.82 10.40 -1.32
C GLN A 151 -1.19 9.18 -0.65
N LEU A 152 -1.45 7.99 -1.18
CA LEU A 152 -0.95 6.73 -0.62
C LEU A 152 0.22 6.19 -1.46
N SER A 153 1.00 7.11 -2.03
CA SER A 153 2.26 6.81 -2.72
C SER A 153 3.16 5.94 -1.83
N GLY A 154 3.72 4.87 -2.40
CA GLY A 154 4.59 3.93 -1.67
C GLY A 154 3.87 2.83 -0.88
N VAL A 155 2.60 2.54 -1.19
CA VAL A 155 1.90 1.31 -0.76
C VAL A 155 1.91 0.23 -1.87
N PHE A 156 2.52 0.54 -3.01
CA PHE A 156 2.78 -0.38 -4.12
C PHE A 156 4.05 -1.19 -3.79
N LEU A 157 3.91 -2.51 -3.69
CA LEU A 157 5.00 -3.49 -3.65
C LEU A 157 4.77 -4.51 -4.76
#